data_AF-A0A800DSF7-F1
#
_entry.id   AF-A0A800DSF7-F1
#
_cell.length_a   1.000
_cell.length_b   1.000
_cell.length_c   1.000
_cell.angle_alpha   90.00
_cell.angle_beta   90.00
_cell.angle_gamma   90.00
#
_symmetry.space_group_name_H-M   'P 1'
#
loop_
_entity.id
_entity.type
_entity.pdbx_description
1 polymer ?
#
loop_
_entity_poly.entity_id
_entity_poly.type
_entity_poly.pdbx_seq_one_letter_code
_entity_poly.pdbx_strand_id
1 'polypeptide(L)'
;RGQGGKEARRQEDKDAQLGVGTVLEQHHASNLLIGSTREFVGYDKRATNEGIRAVARHAKNILPILSHVHIIRSFAGLRPYTSDGLPFIGYIGGPEGFLVAAGHEGDGIALAPITGKLMADWVENVKREK
;
A
#
# COMPACT_ATOMS: atom_id res chain seq x y z
N ARG A 1 -6.76 -10.25 -37.62
CA ARG A 1 -5.79 -10.53 -36.53
C ARG A 1 -5.17 -9.27 -35.88
N GLY A 2 -5.60 -8.03 -36.20
CA GLY A 2 -4.93 -6.79 -35.72
C GLY A 2 -5.62 -5.99 -34.62
N GLN A 3 -6.86 -6.31 -34.23
CA GLN A 3 -7.60 -5.55 -33.21
C GLN A 3 -7.25 -6.01 -31.78
N GLY A 4 -7.19 -7.32 -31.53
CA GLY A 4 -6.89 -7.85 -30.20
C GLY A 4 -5.51 -7.45 -29.63
N GLY A 5 -4.51 -7.25 -30.49
CA GLY A 5 -3.18 -6.79 -30.05
C GLY A 5 -3.14 -5.31 -29.63
N LYS A 6 -3.98 -4.46 -30.23
CA LYS A 6 -4.09 -3.04 -29.85
C LYS A 6 -4.88 -2.87 -28.55
N GLU A 7 -5.91 -3.68 -28.35
CA GLU A 7 -6.72 -3.68 -27.14
C GLU A 7 -5.93 -4.21 -25.93
N ALA A 8 -5.14 -5.27 -26.12
CA ALA A 8 -4.27 -5.81 -25.07
C ALA A 8 -3.25 -4.76 -24.59
N ARG A 9 -2.52 -4.11 -25.50
CA ARG A 9 -1.58 -3.02 -25.15
C ARG A 9 -2.26 -1.87 -24.42
N ARG A 10 -3.43 -1.44 -24.89
CA ARG A 10 -4.19 -0.36 -24.25
C ARG A 10 -4.60 -0.73 -22.82
N GLN A 11 -4.88 -2.00 -22.56
CA GLN A 11 -5.22 -2.47 -21.22
C GLN A 11 -3.99 -2.59 -20.32
N GLU A 12 -2.85 -3.03 -20.85
CA GLU A 12 -1.56 -3.02 -20.14
C GLU A 12 -1.15 -1.61 -19.72
N ASP A 13 -1.30 -0.62 -20.62
CA ASP A 13 -1.01 0.79 -20.33
C ASP A 13 -1.88 1.34 -19.19
N LYS A 14 -3.14 0.90 -19.11
CA LYS A 14 -4.06 1.28 -18.02
C LYS A 14 -3.70 0.62 -16.70
N ASP A 15 -3.37 -0.67 -16.72
CA ASP A 15 -2.97 -1.41 -15.52
C ASP A 15 -1.64 -0.84 -14.97
N ALA A 16 -0.74 -0.38 -15.85
CA ALA A 16 0.47 0.36 -15.47
C ALA A 16 0.15 1.73 -14.82
N GLN A 17 -0.85 2.46 -15.32
CA GLN A 17 -1.29 3.73 -14.72
C GLN A 17 -1.86 3.57 -13.31
N LEU A 18 -2.44 2.41 -13.00
CA LEU A 18 -2.93 2.06 -11.66
C LEU A 18 -1.81 1.61 -10.70
N GLY A 19 -0.56 1.53 -11.17
CA GLY A 19 0.57 1.10 -10.36
C GLY A 19 0.38 -0.32 -9.80
N VAL A 20 -0.20 -1.24 -10.59
CA VAL A 20 -0.51 -2.60 -10.13
C VAL A 20 0.79 -3.33 -9.78
N GLY A 21 0.94 -3.67 -8.51
CA GLY A 21 1.94 -4.61 -8.01
C GLY A 21 1.30 -5.96 -7.64
N THR A 22 2.14 -6.95 -7.32
CA THR A 22 1.68 -8.23 -6.77
C THR A 22 2.16 -8.44 -5.35
N VAL A 23 1.20 -8.59 -4.46
CA VAL A 23 1.30 -9.18 -3.12
C VAL A 23 0.27 -10.29 -3.07
N LEU A 24 0.70 -11.49 -2.67
CA LEU A 24 -0.17 -12.64 -2.48
C LEU A 24 0.15 -13.27 -1.13
N GLU A 25 -0.78 -13.17 -0.20
CA GLU A 25 -0.61 -13.66 1.16
C GLU A 25 -1.74 -14.60 1.54
N GLN A 26 -1.39 -15.77 2.07
CA GLN A 26 -2.38 -16.69 2.60
C GLN A 26 -2.71 -16.31 4.05
N HIS A 27 -3.97 -16.02 4.31
CA HIS A 27 -4.47 -15.82 5.65
C HIS A 27 -4.70 -17.19 6.33
N HIS A 28 -4.55 -17.24 7.66
CA HIS A 28 -4.80 -18.44 8.47
C HIS A 28 -6.20 -19.04 8.29
N ALA A 29 -7.19 -18.23 7.93
CA ALA A 29 -8.55 -18.69 7.59
C ALA A 29 -8.67 -19.26 6.16
N SER A 30 -7.56 -19.67 5.54
CA SER A 30 -7.44 -20.21 4.17
C SER A 30 -7.87 -19.28 3.03
N ASN A 31 -8.16 -18.02 3.32
CA ASN A 31 -8.39 -16.99 2.31
C ASN A 31 -7.07 -16.42 1.79
N LEU A 32 -7.08 -15.88 0.57
CA LEU A 32 -5.94 -15.17 -0.01
C LEU A 32 -6.18 -13.66 0.01
N LEU A 33 -5.19 -12.90 0.46
CA LEU A 33 -5.12 -11.47 0.22
C LEU A 33 -4.30 -11.25 -1.05
N ILE A 34 -4.89 -10.53 -2.01
CA ILE A 34 -4.29 -10.25 -3.31
C ILE A 34 -4.38 -8.75 -3.55
N GLY A 35 -3.25 -8.13 -3.83
CA GLY A 35 -3.16 -6.70 -4.08
C GLY A 35 -1.88 -6.35 -4.83
N SER A 36 -1.63 -5.10 -5.18
CA SER A 36 -2.51 -3.94 -4.94
C SER A 36 -2.32 -2.90 -6.04
N THR A 37 -3.21 -1.92 -6.13
CA THR A 37 -2.98 -0.68 -6.89
C THR A 37 -2.23 0.35 -6.04
N ARG A 38 -1.57 1.30 -6.71
CA ARG A 38 -0.95 2.49 -6.14
C ARG A 38 -1.35 3.70 -6.99
N GLU A 39 -2.22 4.55 -6.47
CA GLU A 39 -2.90 5.60 -7.22
C GLU A 39 -2.85 6.94 -6.47
N PHE A 40 -2.63 8.05 -7.18
CA PHE A 40 -2.71 9.41 -6.63
C PHE A 40 -4.10 10.01 -6.88
N VAL A 41 -5.07 9.60 -6.06
CA VAL A 41 -6.50 9.98 -6.18
C VAL A 41 -7.02 10.79 -4.98
N GLY A 42 -6.11 11.41 -4.22
CA GLY A 42 -6.44 12.15 -3.01
C GLY A 42 -6.92 11.21 -1.89
N TYR A 43 -8.06 11.52 -1.29
CA TYR A 43 -8.62 10.77 -0.15
C TYR A 43 -9.71 9.76 -0.55
N ASP A 44 -9.83 9.44 -1.84
CA ASP A 44 -10.77 8.42 -2.29
C ASP A 44 -10.33 7.03 -1.82
N LYS A 45 -11.22 6.36 -1.08
CA LYS A 45 -11.01 5.02 -0.50
C LYS A 45 -11.91 3.96 -1.13
N ARG A 46 -12.52 4.25 -2.28
CA ARG A 46 -13.39 3.30 -2.97
C ARG A 46 -12.54 2.24 -3.69
N ALA A 47 -12.87 0.98 -3.50
CA ALA A 47 -12.35 -0.10 -4.34
C ALA A 47 -13.07 -0.06 -5.69
N THR A 48 -12.44 0.52 -6.71
CA THR A 48 -13.07 0.68 -8.02
C THR A 48 -13.15 -0.65 -8.78
N ASN A 49 -14.19 -0.82 -9.59
CA ASN A 49 -14.30 -2.00 -10.45
C ASN A 49 -13.14 -2.11 -11.46
N GLU A 50 -12.54 -0.99 -11.85
CA GLU A 50 -11.36 -0.97 -12.72
C GLU A 50 -10.13 -1.51 -11.99
N GLY A 51 -9.83 -1.02 -10.78
CA GLY A 51 -8.73 -1.50 -9.95
C GLY A 51 -8.87 -2.98 -9.55
N ILE A 52 -10.06 -3.42 -9.14
CA ILE A 52 -10.33 -4.83 -8.82
C ILE A 52 -10.05 -5.72 -10.03
N ARG A 53 -10.51 -5.32 -11.23
CA ARG A 53 -10.25 -6.08 -12.46
C ARG A 53 -8.77 -6.09 -12.85
N ALA A 54 -8.05 -4.98 -12.64
CA ALA A 54 -6.63 -4.90 -12.92
C ALA A 54 -5.81 -5.85 -12.02
N VAL A 55 -6.06 -5.84 -10.71
CA VAL A 55 -5.44 -6.77 -9.76
C VAL A 55 -5.78 -8.22 -10.11
N ALA A 56 -7.04 -8.53 -10.40
CA ALA A 56 -7.46 -9.89 -10.75
C ALA A 56 -6.82 -10.40 -12.05
N ARG A 57 -6.75 -9.56 -13.10
CA ARG A 57 -6.05 -9.89 -14.35
C ARG A 57 -4.58 -10.17 -14.09
N HIS A 58 -3.92 -9.28 -13.36
CA HIS A 58 -2.49 -9.40 -13.05
C HIS A 58 -2.19 -10.66 -12.24
N ALA A 59 -2.98 -10.94 -11.20
CA ALA A 59 -2.86 -12.15 -10.40
C ALA A 59 -3.08 -13.43 -11.22
N LYS A 60 -4.09 -13.45 -12.12
CA LYS A 60 -4.33 -14.59 -13.03
C LYS A 60 -3.16 -14.82 -13.98
N ASN A 61 -2.51 -13.76 -14.47
CA ASN A 61 -1.37 -13.89 -15.37
C ASN A 61 -0.15 -14.52 -14.67
N ILE A 62 -0.01 -14.34 -13.36
CA ILE A 62 1.07 -14.92 -12.56
C ILE A 62 0.71 -16.33 -12.08
N LEU A 63 -0.51 -16.52 -11.57
CA LEU A 63 -1.03 -17.78 -11.05
C LEU A 63 -2.38 -18.10 -11.69
N PRO A 64 -2.40 -18.82 -12.84
CA PRO A 64 -3.63 -19.10 -13.59
C PRO A 64 -4.72 -19.83 -12.80
N ILE A 65 -4.35 -20.62 -11.79
CA ILE A 65 -5.29 -21.32 -10.91
C ILE A 65 -6.23 -20.36 -10.16
N LEU A 66 -5.82 -19.11 -9.97
CA LEU A 66 -6.66 -18.06 -9.36
C LEU A 66 -7.85 -17.65 -10.25
N SER A 67 -7.90 -18.09 -11.51
CA SER A 67 -9.10 -17.89 -12.34
C SER A 67 -10.32 -18.70 -11.89
N HIS A 68 -10.13 -19.65 -10.97
CA HIS A 68 -11.19 -20.52 -10.44
C HIS A 68 -11.64 -20.16 -9.02
N VAL A 69 -11.10 -19.10 -8.41
CA VAL A 69 -11.46 -18.69 -7.05
C VAL A 69 -12.47 -17.53 -7.04
N HIS A 70 -13.23 -17.41 -5.95
CA HIS A 70 -14.18 -16.33 -5.76
C HIS A 70 -13.56 -15.13 -5.04
N ILE A 71 -13.84 -13.92 -5.54
CA ILE A 71 -13.58 -12.69 -4.81
C ILE A 71 -14.69 -12.52 -3.78
N ILE A 72 -14.36 -12.72 -2.50
CA ILE A 72 -15.32 -12.60 -1.39
C ILE A 72 -15.37 -11.20 -0.77
N ARG A 73 -14.32 -10.39 -0.98
CA ARG A 73 -14.20 -9.03 -0.46
C ARG A 73 -13.22 -8.20 -1.29
N SER A 74 -13.50 -6.91 -1.43
CA SER A 74 -12.59 -5.90 -1.96
C SER A 74 -12.56 -4.69 -1.03
N PHE A 75 -11.41 -4.06 -0.89
CA PHE A 75 -11.25 -2.83 -0.11
C PHE A 75 -10.10 -2.00 -0.67
N ALA A 76 -10.06 -0.73 -0.29
CA ALA A 76 -8.95 0.18 -0.57
C ALA A 76 -8.61 0.96 0.70
N GLY A 77 -7.37 1.44 0.77
CA GLY A 77 -6.84 2.22 1.89
C GLY A 77 -5.91 3.30 1.39
N LEU A 78 -5.70 4.33 2.22
CA LEU A 78 -4.76 5.41 1.92
C LEU A 78 -3.42 5.09 2.56
N ARG A 79 -2.35 5.23 1.79
CA ARG A 79 -0.98 5.09 2.29
C ARG A 79 -0.46 6.47 2.69
N PRO A 80 0.02 6.65 3.94
CA PRO A 80 0.61 7.92 4.35
C PRO A 80 1.97 8.07 3.66
N TYR A 81 1.99 8.74 2.51
CA TYR A 81 3.15 8.94 1.65
C TYR A 81 3.81 10.30 1.93
N THR A 82 5.14 10.35 1.79
CA THR A 82 5.97 11.57 1.84
C THR A 82 6.70 11.75 0.51
N SER A 83 6.99 12.99 0.11
CA SER A 83 7.55 13.28 -1.23
C SER A 83 8.92 12.66 -1.49
N ASP A 84 9.70 12.42 -0.43
CA ASP A 84 11.01 11.76 -0.47
C ASP A 84 10.94 10.25 -0.20
N GLY A 85 9.76 9.73 0.15
CA GLY A 85 9.54 8.31 0.45
C GLY A 85 10.06 7.87 1.82
N LEU A 86 10.51 8.79 2.69
CA LEU A 86 11.00 8.47 4.03
C LEU A 86 9.97 8.84 5.11
N PRO A 87 9.81 8.02 6.18
CA PRO A 87 8.93 8.37 7.28
C PRO A 87 9.51 9.52 8.11
N PHE A 88 8.63 10.39 8.60
CA PHE A 88 8.97 11.38 9.62
C PHE A 88 8.89 10.71 10.99
N ILE A 89 10.05 10.54 11.63
CA ILE A 89 10.18 9.94 12.96
C ILE A 89 11.06 10.91 13.75
N GLY A 90 10.52 11.59 14.77
CA GLY A 90 11.31 12.50 15.61
C GLY A 90 10.62 13.78 16.06
N TYR A 91 11.43 14.63 16.68
CA TYR A 91 11.06 16.02 16.91
C TYR A 91 10.96 16.71 15.55
N ILE A 92 9.84 17.39 15.35
CA ILE A 92 9.67 18.31 14.24
C ILE A 92 9.46 19.70 14.82
N GLY A 93 9.94 20.73 14.13
CA GLY A 93 9.85 22.11 14.61
C GLY A 93 8.42 22.43 15.09
N GLY A 94 8.31 23.05 16.27
CA GLY A 94 7.02 23.21 16.95
C GLY A 94 7.18 23.38 18.47
N PRO A 95 6.11 23.10 19.23
CA PRO A 95 6.13 23.13 20.69
C PRO A 95 7.16 22.15 21.28
N GLU A 96 7.64 22.47 22.48
CA GLU A 96 8.51 21.58 23.24
C GLU A 96 7.86 20.20 23.44
N GLY A 97 8.63 19.13 23.22
CA GLY A 97 8.13 17.76 23.34
C GLY A 97 7.28 17.27 22.17
N PHE A 98 7.09 18.06 21.10
CA PHE A 98 6.30 17.64 19.95
C PHE A 98 7.04 16.62 19.07
N LEU A 99 6.52 15.39 19.06
CA LEU A 99 7.08 14.24 18.33
C LEU A 99 6.10 13.75 17.27
N VAL A 100 6.63 13.30 16.13
CA VAL A 100 5.86 12.69 15.03
C VAL A 100 6.43 11.33 14.66
N ALA A 101 5.54 10.40 14.32
CA ALA A 101 5.82 9.11 13.68
C ALA A 101 4.77 8.89 12.57
N ALA A 102 5.08 9.30 11.35
CA ALA A 102 4.16 9.25 10.22
C ALA A 102 4.91 9.07 8.88
N GLY A 103 4.18 8.78 7.80
CA GLY A 103 4.77 8.76 6.46
C GLY A 103 5.33 7.40 6.02
N HIS A 104 5.01 6.31 6.72
CA HIS A 104 5.56 4.98 6.43
C HIS A 104 5.02 4.29 5.18
N GLU A 105 4.19 4.94 4.37
CA GLU A 105 3.67 4.43 3.11
C GLU A 105 3.11 2.99 3.24
N GLY A 106 3.65 2.02 2.51
CA GLY A 106 3.32 0.60 2.55
C GLY A 106 4.20 -0.22 3.49
N ASP A 107 5.24 0.37 4.06
CA ASP A 107 6.22 -0.31 4.94
C ASP A 107 5.85 -0.22 6.43
N GLY A 108 4.76 0.47 6.75
CA GLY A 108 4.35 0.76 8.14
C GLY A 108 4.24 -0.46 9.05
N ILE A 109 3.77 -1.61 8.54
CA ILE A 109 3.70 -2.84 9.35
C ILE A 109 5.10 -3.39 9.65
N ALA A 110 5.98 -3.44 8.66
CA ALA A 110 7.35 -3.94 8.82
C ALA A 110 8.18 -3.02 9.74
N LEU A 111 7.98 -1.70 9.62
CA LEU A 111 8.72 -0.69 10.36
C LEU A 111 8.10 -0.35 11.73
N ALA A 112 6.91 -0.85 12.06
CA ALA A 112 6.24 -0.56 13.32
C ALA A 112 7.10 -0.85 14.56
N PRO A 113 7.79 -2.01 14.69
CA PRO A 113 8.55 -2.32 15.89
C PRO A 113 9.70 -1.34 16.16
N ILE A 114 10.50 -1.01 15.13
CA ILE A 114 11.63 -0.09 15.28
C ILE A 114 11.14 1.35 15.49
N THR A 115 10.06 1.76 14.80
CA THR A 115 9.45 3.08 15.01
C THR A 115 8.98 3.22 16.46
N GLY A 116 8.28 2.21 17.00
CA GLY A 116 7.82 2.23 18.38
C GLY A 116 8.97 2.34 19.39
N LYS A 117 10.07 1.60 19.17
CA LYS A 117 11.27 1.69 20.02
C LYS A 117 11.89 3.08 20.01
N LEU A 118 12.11 3.67 18.83
CA LEU A 118 12.70 5.01 18.71
C LEU A 118 11.82 6.08 19.37
N MET A 119 10.50 5.98 19.21
CA MET A 119 9.57 6.92 19.83
C MET A 119 9.57 6.80 21.36
N ALA A 120 9.65 5.58 21.90
CA ALA A 120 9.79 5.38 23.35
C ALA A 120 11.09 6.00 23.87
N ASP A 121 12.22 5.77 23.19
CA ASP A 121 13.51 6.35 23.55
C ASP A 121 13.45 7.89 23.57
N TRP A 122 12.79 8.53 22.59
CA TRP A 122 12.64 9.99 22.63
C TRP A 122 11.77 10.45 23.78
N VAL A 123 10.60 9.85 24.00
CA VAL A 123 9.68 10.23 25.07
C VAL A 123 10.35 10.12 26.45
N GLU A 124 11.16 9.10 26.67
CA GLU A 124 11.91 8.94 27.93
C GLU A 124 13.03 9.99 28.08
N ASN A 125 13.67 10.37 26.98
CA ASN A 125 14.77 11.34 26.98
C ASN A 125 14.34 12.82 26.94
N VAL A 126 13.05 13.14 26.71
CA VAL A 126 12.48 14.51 26.86
C VAL A 126 12.82 15.12 28.24
N LYS A 127 13.08 14.29 29.27
CA LYS A 127 13.29 14.76 30.65
C LYS A 127 14.74 15.05 31.06
N ARG A 128 15.73 14.99 30.15
CA ARG A 128 17.16 15.03 30.54
C ARG A 128 17.92 16.32 30.27
N GLU A 129 17.32 17.31 29.63
CA GLU A 129 17.92 18.66 29.58
C GLU A 129 17.35 19.50 30.72
N LYS A 130 18.06 19.47 31.85
CA LYS A 130 18.01 20.51 32.89
C LYS A 130 19.29 21.33 32.84
#